data_AF-A0A248YHN7-F1
#
_entry.id   AF-A0A248YHN7-F1
#
_cell.length_a   1.000
_cell.length_b   1.000
_cell.length_c   1.000
_cell.angle_alpha   90.00
_cell.angle_beta   90.00
_cell.angle_gamma   90.00
#
_symmetry.space_group_name_H-M   'P 1'
#
loop_
_entity.id
_entity.type
_entity.pdbx_description
1 polymer ?
#
loop_
_entity_poly.entity_id
_entity_poly.type
_entity_poly.pdbx_seq_one_letter_code
_entity_poly.pdbx_strand_id
1 'polypeptide(L)'
;MTLTPTTFDTFGDAYVAVLRRIHDQPEYDTRGRGNDAVIGLLCDTFSFTMVQELAARRLGVDVGTYTHHVGSMHINVLDIAKVEAILAEADRTTAPTFPRSPMPDTSPEELATVLWWEQALRAGGTTLTAEATTRIPVPDYWRQVLLLFEAHRQIRHTGDPITADITAALTAGNRWLMAARWPDRIGAP
;
A
#
# COMPACT_ATOMS: atom_id res chain seq x y z
N MET A 1 -19.03 -32.78 -7.10
CA MET A 1 -20.12 -31.83 -6.80
C MET A 1 -20.54 -31.21 -8.11
N THR A 2 -21.72 -31.56 -8.61
CA THR A 2 -22.23 -31.10 -9.91
C THR A 2 -22.80 -29.70 -9.71
N LEU A 3 -22.21 -28.68 -10.35
CA LEU A 3 -22.76 -27.32 -10.33
C LEU A 3 -23.99 -27.31 -11.22
N THR A 4 -25.18 -27.33 -10.64
CA THR A 4 -26.43 -27.10 -11.37
C THR A 4 -26.57 -25.60 -11.62
N PRO A 5 -26.56 -25.12 -12.87
CA PRO A 5 -26.69 -23.70 -13.16
C PRO A 5 -28.08 -23.21 -12.77
N THR A 6 -28.15 -22.11 -12.03
CA THR A 6 -29.42 -21.40 -11.78
C THR A 6 -29.69 -20.47 -12.96
N THR A 7 -30.85 -20.61 -13.59
CA THR A 7 -31.31 -19.73 -14.67
C THR A 7 -32.20 -18.63 -14.11
N PHE A 8 -32.09 -17.44 -14.70
CA PHE A 8 -32.90 -16.27 -14.34
C PHE A 8 -33.60 -15.74 -15.58
N ASP A 9 -34.83 -15.28 -15.43
CA ASP A 9 -35.64 -14.76 -16.52
C ASP A 9 -35.15 -13.39 -17.01
N THR A 10 -34.48 -12.63 -16.14
CA THR A 10 -33.87 -11.34 -16.49
C THR A 10 -32.49 -11.14 -15.85
N PHE A 11 -31.70 -10.23 -16.44
CA PHE A 11 -30.41 -9.81 -15.88
C PHE A 11 -30.55 -9.14 -14.50
N GLY A 12 -31.65 -8.41 -14.27
CA GLY A 12 -31.93 -7.78 -12.98
C GLY A 12 -32.09 -8.81 -11.86
N ASP A 13 -32.77 -9.92 -12.13
CA ASP A 13 -32.99 -11.00 -11.16
C ASP A 13 -31.68 -11.73 -10.82
N ALA A 14 -30.83 -11.96 -11.84
CA ALA A 14 -29.50 -12.54 -11.63
C ALA A 14 -28.62 -11.63 -10.77
N TYR A 15 -28.64 -10.32 -11.03
CA TYR A 15 -27.84 -9.34 -10.29
C TYR A 15 -28.27 -9.24 -8.82
N VAL A 16 -29.57 -9.19 -8.54
CA VAL A 16 -30.10 -9.17 -7.16
C VAL A 16 -29.80 -10.46 -6.41
N ALA A 17 -29.86 -11.62 -7.08
CA ALA A 17 -29.51 -12.90 -6.47
C ALA A 17 -28.03 -12.97 -6.05
N VAL A 18 -27.12 -12.43 -6.87
CA VAL A 18 -25.69 -12.29 -6.53
C VAL A 18 -25.50 -11.37 -5.32
N LEU A 19 -26.18 -10.22 -5.30
CA LEU A 19 -26.09 -9.28 -4.17
C LEU A 19 -26.59 -9.88 -2.86
N ARG A 20 -27.71 -10.62 -2.87
CA ARG A 20 -28.21 -11.34 -1.69
C ARG A 20 -27.25 -12.43 -1.22
N ARG A 21 -26.65 -13.17 -2.15
CA ARG A 21 -25.66 -14.22 -1.82
C ARG A 21 -24.42 -13.65 -1.13
N ILE A 22 -23.96 -12.48 -1.56
CA ILE A 22 -22.82 -11.75 -0.99
C ILE A 22 -23.19 -11.16 0.39
N HIS A 23 -24.42 -10.66 0.54
CA HIS A 23 -24.93 -10.10 1.79
C HIS A 23 -25.07 -11.15 2.90
N ASP A 24 -25.63 -12.33 2.59
CA ASP A 24 -26.03 -13.31 3.60
C ASP A 24 -24.89 -14.28 4.00
N GLN A 25 -23.79 -14.34 3.25
CA GLN A 25 -22.60 -15.14 3.57
C GLN A 25 -21.32 -14.43 3.09
N PRO A 26 -20.74 -13.53 3.88
CA PRO A 26 -19.53 -12.81 3.48
C PRO A 26 -18.30 -13.73 3.63
N GLU A 27 -17.97 -14.48 2.59
CA GLU A 27 -16.60 -14.96 2.35
C GLU A 27 -15.89 -13.99 1.40
N TYR A 28 -14.80 -13.39 1.87
CA TYR A 28 -13.96 -12.52 1.05
C TYR A 28 -12.86 -13.37 0.40
N ASP A 29 -13.00 -13.64 -0.90
CA ASP A 29 -11.92 -14.20 -1.74
C ASP A 29 -11.58 -13.20 -2.84
N THR A 30 -10.36 -12.66 -2.82
CA THR A 30 -9.87 -11.72 -3.82
C THR A 30 -9.21 -12.51 -4.94
N ARG A 31 -9.93 -12.71 -6.05
CA ARG A 31 -9.41 -13.45 -7.21
C ARG A 31 -8.99 -12.50 -8.34
N GLY A 32 -7.69 -12.36 -8.55
CA GLY A 32 -7.15 -11.70 -9.74
C GLY A 32 -7.26 -12.61 -10.97
N ARG A 33 -7.88 -12.13 -12.06
CA ARG A 33 -7.95 -12.88 -13.34
C ARG A 33 -6.57 -13.01 -14.01
N GLY A 34 -5.70 -12.04 -13.78
CA GLY A 34 -4.26 -12.09 -14.05
C GLY A 34 -3.52 -11.12 -13.15
N ASN A 35 -2.35 -11.48 -12.65
CA ASN A 35 -1.50 -10.61 -11.84
C ASN A 35 -0.07 -10.59 -12.38
N ASP A 36 0.49 -9.39 -12.45
CA ASP A 36 1.89 -9.13 -12.78
C ASP A 36 2.75 -9.43 -11.56
N ALA A 37 3.67 -10.39 -11.67
CA ALA A 37 4.48 -10.85 -10.54
C ALA A 37 5.51 -9.83 -10.04
N VAL A 38 5.86 -8.83 -10.86
CA VAL A 38 6.99 -7.92 -10.63
C VAL A 38 6.54 -6.60 -10.02
N ILE A 39 5.43 -6.05 -10.51
CA ILE A 39 4.91 -4.74 -10.10
C ILE A 39 3.54 -4.89 -9.44
N GLY A 40 2.62 -5.63 -10.09
CA GLY A 40 1.23 -5.75 -9.64
C GLY A 40 1.13 -6.42 -8.27
N LEU A 41 1.76 -7.58 -8.12
CA LEU A 41 1.72 -8.39 -6.91
C LEU A 41 2.22 -7.63 -5.68
N LEU A 42 3.26 -6.81 -5.82
CA LEU A 42 3.80 -6.03 -4.71
C LEU A 42 2.81 -4.98 -4.22
N CYS A 43 2.24 -4.21 -5.15
CA CYS A 43 1.24 -3.19 -4.85
C CYS A 43 -0.06 -3.79 -4.29
N ASP A 44 -0.52 -4.90 -4.88
CA ASP A 44 -1.74 -5.60 -4.48
C ASP A 44 -1.59 -6.21 -3.09
N THR A 45 -0.50 -6.94 -2.84
CA THR A 45 -0.25 -7.56 -1.54
C THR A 45 -0.18 -6.49 -0.44
N PHE A 46 0.54 -5.40 -0.68
CA PHE A 46 0.59 -4.29 0.26
C PHE A 46 -0.80 -3.70 0.51
N SER A 47 -1.54 -3.36 -0.54
CA SER A 47 -2.83 -2.67 -0.43
C SER A 47 -3.88 -3.55 0.25
N PHE A 48 -3.98 -4.82 -0.13
CA PHE A 48 -4.97 -5.73 0.43
C PHE A 48 -4.66 -6.09 1.89
N THR A 49 -3.38 -6.27 2.25
CA THR A 49 -3.01 -6.50 3.65
C THR A 49 -3.19 -5.23 4.50
N MET A 50 -3.00 -4.04 3.94
CA MET A 50 -3.30 -2.78 4.62
C MET A 50 -4.81 -2.60 4.87
N VAL A 51 -5.65 -2.95 3.89
CA VAL A 51 -7.12 -2.96 4.06
C VAL A 51 -7.55 -4.02 5.07
N GLN A 52 -6.96 -5.22 5.03
CA GLN A 52 -7.22 -6.28 6.01
C GLN A 52 -6.89 -5.81 7.42
N GLU A 53 -5.72 -5.19 7.62
CA GLU A 53 -5.32 -4.67 8.92
C GLU A 53 -6.28 -3.56 9.38
N LEU A 54 -6.60 -2.59 8.52
CA LEU A 54 -7.56 -1.53 8.84
C LEU A 54 -8.92 -2.11 9.28
N ALA A 55 -9.44 -3.08 8.55
CA ALA A 55 -10.71 -3.75 8.89
C ALA A 55 -10.63 -4.48 10.23
N ALA A 56 -9.54 -5.22 10.49
CA ALA A 56 -9.33 -5.92 11.75
C ALA A 56 -9.28 -4.94 12.93
N ARG A 57 -8.58 -3.81 12.79
CA ARG A 57 -8.55 -2.75 13.82
C ARG A 57 -9.94 -2.20 14.12
N ARG A 58 -10.73 -1.89 13.09
CA ARG A 58 -12.10 -1.37 13.25
C ARG A 58 -13.07 -2.34 13.89
N LEU A 59 -12.86 -3.64 13.69
CA LEU A 59 -13.66 -4.70 14.30
C LEU A 59 -13.17 -5.09 15.70
N GLY A 60 -12.02 -4.58 16.15
CA GLY A 60 -11.42 -4.95 17.43
C GLY A 60 -10.95 -6.41 17.48
N VAL A 61 -10.50 -6.95 16.34
CA VAL A 61 -10.02 -8.34 16.21
C VAL A 61 -8.55 -8.39 15.78
N ASP A 62 -7.90 -9.53 16.01
CA ASP A 62 -6.54 -9.76 15.56
C ASP A 62 -6.45 -9.90 14.03
N VAL A 63 -5.31 -9.50 13.46
CA VAL A 63 -5.02 -9.69 12.03
C VAL A 63 -4.73 -11.16 11.76
N GLY A 64 -5.59 -11.80 10.98
CA GLY A 64 -5.43 -13.20 10.56
C GLY A 64 -4.45 -13.39 9.39
N THR A 65 -4.50 -14.57 8.78
CA THR A 65 -3.70 -14.92 7.60
C THR A 65 -4.21 -14.25 6.33
N TYR A 66 -3.30 -13.83 5.45
CA TYR A 66 -3.61 -13.35 4.11
C TYR A 66 -3.34 -14.45 3.07
N THR A 67 -4.31 -14.72 2.19
CA THR A 67 -4.17 -15.67 1.08
C THR A 67 -4.46 -14.95 -0.24
N HIS A 68 -3.53 -15.03 -1.19
CA HIS A 68 -3.65 -14.39 -2.51
C HIS A 68 -3.86 -15.44 -3.60
N HIS A 69 -5.04 -15.42 -4.24
CA HIS A 69 -5.36 -16.33 -5.34
C HIS A 69 -5.30 -15.62 -6.68
N VAL A 70 -4.48 -16.14 -7.61
CA VAL A 70 -4.31 -15.59 -8.95
C VAL A 70 -4.57 -16.66 -9.99
N GLY A 71 -5.46 -16.38 -10.94
CA GLY A 71 -5.76 -17.30 -12.04
C GLY A 71 -4.61 -17.44 -13.04
N SER A 72 -3.91 -16.34 -13.33
CA SER A 72 -2.73 -16.31 -14.19
C SER A 72 -1.67 -15.35 -13.64
N MET A 73 -0.59 -15.91 -13.09
CA MET A 73 0.60 -15.14 -12.71
C MET A 73 1.52 -15.03 -13.91
N HIS A 74 2.03 -13.84 -14.22
CA HIS A 74 2.91 -13.63 -15.36
C HIS A 74 4.00 -12.59 -15.10
N ILE A 75 5.04 -12.64 -15.92
CA ILE A 75 6.11 -11.64 -16.00
C ILE A 75 6.02 -11.04 -17.40
N ASN A 76 6.01 -9.70 -17.51
CA ASN A 76 6.08 -9.08 -18.83
C ASN A 76 7.46 -9.34 -19.46
N VAL A 77 7.48 -9.55 -20.77
CA VAL A 77 8.74 -9.75 -21.52
C VAL A 77 9.71 -8.58 -21.30
N LEU A 78 9.18 -7.35 -21.20
CA LEU A 78 9.98 -6.15 -20.96
C LEU A 78 10.60 -6.09 -19.56
N ASP A 79 10.08 -6.86 -18.60
CA ASP A 79 10.56 -6.88 -17.22
C ASP A 79 11.55 -8.03 -16.94
N ILE A 80 11.87 -8.90 -17.93
CA ILE A 80 12.74 -10.06 -17.72
C ILE A 80 14.11 -9.66 -17.16
N ALA A 81 14.79 -8.69 -17.78
CA ALA A 81 16.11 -8.24 -17.32
C ALA A 81 16.06 -7.68 -15.88
N LYS A 82 14.96 -7.05 -15.50
CA LYS A 82 14.74 -6.55 -14.13
C LYS A 82 14.55 -7.71 -13.15
N VAL A 83 13.81 -8.74 -13.54
CA VAL A 83 13.65 -9.96 -12.72
C VAL A 83 14.99 -10.65 -12.51
N GLU A 84 15.79 -10.81 -13.56
CA GLU A 84 17.13 -11.40 -13.45
C GLU A 84 18.03 -10.61 -12.48
N ALA A 85 17.99 -9.28 -12.53
CA ALA A 85 18.73 -8.43 -11.60
C ALA A 85 18.27 -8.60 -10.14
N ILE A 86 16.95 -8.67 -9.90
CA ILE A 86 16.37 -8.90 -8.57
C ILE A 86 16.81 -10.27 -8.01
N LEU A 87 16.76 -11.32 -8.83
CA LEU A 87 17.17 -12.66 -8.43
C LEU A 87 18.68 -12.70 -8.11
N ALA A 88 19.52 -12.11 -8.97
CA ALA A 88 20.96 -12.04 -8.75
C ALA A 88 21.33 -11.20 -7.52
N GLU A 89 20.55 -10.19 -7.15
CA GLU A 89 20.72 -9.45 -5.90
C GLU A 89 20.33 -10.31 -4.69
N ALA A 90 19.20 -11.02 -4.75
CA ALA A 90 18.73 -11.90 -3.69
C ALA A 90 19.70 -13.06 -3.40
N ASP A 91 20.36 -13.60 -4.43
CA ASP A 91 21.37 -14.66 -4.26
C ASP A 91 22.65 -14.16 -3.58
N ARG A 92 22.95 -12.85 -3.67
CA ARG A 92 24.21 -12.27 -3.18
C ARG A 92 24.06 -11.51 -1.87
N THR A 93 22.86 -11.07 -1.55
CA THR A 93 22.63 -10.14 -0.44
C THR A 93 21.45 -10.60 0.42
N THR A 94 21.56 -10.37 1.72
CA THR A 94 20.44 -10.57 2.63
C THR A 94 19.55 -9.32 2.59
N ALA A 95 18.25 -9.52 2.33
CA ALA A 95 17.29 -8.42 2.37
C ALA A 95 17.28 -7.76 3.76
N PRO A 96 17.32 -6.41 3.85
CA PRO A 96 17.28 -5.74 5.13
C PRO A 96 15.93 -5.92 5.80
N THR A 97 15.95 -6.10 7.12
CA THR A 97 14.75 -6.21 7.95
C THR A 97 14.58 -4.96 8.77
N PHE A 98 13.38 -4.39 8.73
CA PHE A 98 13.01 -3.23 9.53
C PHE A 98 11.83 -3.58 10.44
N PRO A 99 11.78 -3.02 11.66
CA PRO A 99 10.62 -3.19 12.53
C PRO A 99 9.38 -2.62 11.82
N ARG A 100 8.30 -3.39 11.84
CA ARG A 100 6.99 -2.94 11.34
C ARG A 100 6.17 -2.43 12.51
N SER A 101 5.64 -1.22 12.38
CA SER A 101 4.66 -0.70 13.33
C SER A 101 3.28 -1.20 12.93
N PRO A 102 2.51 -1.83 13.85
CA PRO A 102 1.12 -2.16 13.59
C PRO A 102 0.32 -0.88 13.30
N MET A 103 -0.67 -0.98 12.41
CA MET A 103 -1.63 0.10 12.22
C MET A 103 -2.39 0.34 13.54
N PRO A 104 -2.51 1.60 14.00
CA PRO A 104 -3.32 1.92 15.16
C PRO A 104 -4.81 1.78 14.85
N ASP A 105 -5.65 1.72 15.89
CA ASP A 105 -7.08 1.95 15.71
C ASP A 105 -7.28 3.39 15.21
N THR A 106 -7.55 3.51 13.91
CA THR A 106 -7.51 4.77 13.17
C THR A 106 -8.94 5.24 12.97
N SER A 107 -9.31 6.41 13.48
CA SER A 107 -10.66 6.97 13.31
C SER A 107 -10.93 7.42 11.87
N PRO A 108 -12.20 7.57 11.43
CA PRO A 108 -12.51 8.13 10.11
C PRO A 108 -11.95 9.55 9.93
N GLU A 109 -11.95 10.35 10.99
CA GLU A 109 -11.45 11.73 11.00
C GLU A 109 -9.92 11.78 10.86
N GLU A 110 -9.20 10.87 11.53
CA GLU A 110 -7.76 10.73 11.38
C GLU A 110 -7.40 10.34 9.93
N LEU A 111 -8.10 9.35 9.37
CA LEU A 111 -7.89 8.94 7.98
C LEU A 111 -8.24 10.07 7.00
N ALA A 112 -9.33 10.79 7.22
CA ALA A 112 -9.70 11.96 6.42
C ALA A 112 -8.63 13.06 6.49
N THR A 113 -8.01 13.25 7.66
CA THR A 113 -6.89 14.18 7.84
C THR A 113 -5.68 13.75 6.98
N VAL A 114 -5.34 12.46 6.98
CA VAL A 114 -4.24 11.93 6.15
C VAL A 114 -4.53 12.14 4.65
N LEU A 115 -5.75 11.83 4.20
CA LEU A 115 -6.16 11.98 2.81
C LEU A 115 -6.17 13.44 2.35
N TRP A 116 -6.59 14.36 3.23
CA TRP A 116 -6.53 15.79 2.94
C TRP A 116 -5.08 16.25 2.70
N TRP A 117 -4.16 15.84 3.58
CA TRP A 117 -2.74 16.16 3.43
C TRP A 117 -2.13 15.54 2.18
N GLU A 118 -2.44 14.28 1.86
CA GLU A 118 -2.02 13.63 0.60
C GLU A 118 -2.39 14.50 -0.60
N GLN A 119 -3.66 14.90 -0.69
CA GLN A 119 -4.16 15.68 -1.82
C GLN A 119 -3.48 17.05 -1.90
N ALA A 120 -3.37 17.75 -0.77
CA ALA A 120 -2.78 19.08 -0.71
C ALA A 120 -1.30 19.07 -1.09
N LEU A 121 -0.54 18.09 -0.60
CA LEU A 121 0.88 17.89 -0.93
C LEU A 121 1.04 17.49 -2.40
N ARG A 122 0.27 16.51 -2.90
CA ARG A 122 0.36 16.06 -4.30
C ARG A 122 0.07 17.18 -5.29
N ALA A 123 -0.90 18.05 -4.99
CA ALA A 123 -1.23 19.21 -5.81
C ALA A 123 -0.15 20.32 -5.77
N GLY A 124 0.85 20.22 -4.89
CA GLY A 124 1.86 21.27 -4.68
C GLY A 124 1.30 22.52 -4.01
N GLY A 125 0.09 22.46 -3.43
CA GLY A 125 -0.59 23.59 -2.81
C GLY A 125 -0.11 23.89 -1.39
N THR A 126 0.66 22.98 -0.79
CA THR A 126 1.25 23.14 0.55
C THR A 126 2.56 22.37 0.68
N THR A 127 3.25 22.57 1.79
CA THR A 127 4.47 21.87 2.20
C THR A 127 4.38 21.52 3.67
N LEU A 128 5.08 20.47 4.09
CA LEU A 128 5.14 20.06 5.49
C LEU A 128 6.59 20.00 5.98
N THR A 129 6.86 20.47 7.21
CA THR A 129 8.16 20.26 7.88
C THR A 129 8.06 19.09 8.85
N ALA A 130 9.20 18.52 9.25
CA ALA A 130 9.22 17.45 10.26
C ALA A 130 8.55 17.90 11.57
N GLU A 131 8.84 19.13 12.03
CA GLU A 131 8.24 19.71 13.24
C GLU A 131 6.74 19.97 13.09
N ALA A 132 6.27 20.44 11.93
CA ALA A 132 4.84 20.62 11.71
C ALA A 132 4.10 19.28 11.74
N THR A 133 4.73 18.21 11.24
CA THR A 133 4.14 16.86 11.20
C THR A 133 3.83 16.33 12.61
N THR A 134 4.66 16.61 13.61
CA THR A 134 4.45 16.14 14.99
C THR A 134 3.20 16.74 15.64
N ARG A 135 2.75 17.90 15.15
CA ARG A 135 1.56 18.62 15.65
C ARG A 135 0.26 18.19 14.98
N ILE A 136 0.32 17.38 13.92
CA ILE A 136 -0.89 16.87 13.26
C ILE A 136 -1.54 15.82 14.18
N PRO A 137 -2.85 15.93 14.45
CA PRO A 137 -3.56 15.07 15.39
C PRO A 137 -3.90 13.71 14.76
N VAL A 138 -2.87 12.98 14.35
CA VAL A 138 -2.94 11.59 13.90
C VAL A 138 -1.82 10.79 14.57
N PRO A 139 -1.99 9.47 14.76
CA PRO A 139 -0.96 8.60 15.32
C PRO A 139 0.37 8.66 14.55
N ASP A 140 1.47 8.31 15.21
CA ASP A 140 2.83 8.33 14.62
C ASP A 140 2.95 7.46 13.36
N TYR A 141 2.21 6.35 13.30
CA TYR A 141 2.09 5.54 12.10
C TYR A 141 1.71 6.37 10.87
N TRP A 142 0.67 7.22 11.00
CA TRP A 142 0.20 8.07 9.91
C TRP A 142 1.10 9.28 9.69
N ARG A 143 1.76 9.81 10.73
CA ARG A 143 2.78 10.86 10.57
C ARG A 143 3.93 10.40 9.68
N GLN A 144 4.34 9.14 9.78
CA GLN A 144 5.34 8.56 8.86
C GLN A 144 4.87 8.51 7.41
N VAL A 145 3.58 8.24 7.18
CA VAL A 145 2.98 8.30 5.84
C VAL A 145 2.95 9.74 5.31
N LEU A 146 2.65 10.72 6.16
CA LEU A 146 2.69 12.14 5.79
C LEU A 146 4.12 12.61 5.41
N LEU A 147 5.14 12.16 6.14
CA LEU A 147 6.54 12.42 5.78
C LEU A 147 6.90 11.83 4.42
N LEU A 148 6.41 10.63 4.09
CA LEU A 148 6.60 10.03 2.76
C LEU A 148 5.92 10.87 1.66
N PHE A 149 4.72 11.40 1.91
CA PHE A 149 4.04 12.28 0.95
C PHE A 149 4.78 13.60 0.74
N GLU A 150 5.30 14.23 1.79
CA GLU A 150 6.12 15.43 1.65
C GLU A 150 7.43 15.13 0.91
N ALA A 151 8.12 14.03 1.24
CA ALA A 151 9.33 13.64 0.54
C ALA A 151 9.07 13.40 -0.96
N HIS A 152 7.96 12.71 -1.29
CA HIS A 152 7.54 12.52 -2.67
C HIS A 152 7.15 13.84 -3.35
N ARG A 153 6.50 14.76 -2.63
CA ARG A 153 6.22 16.11 -3.14
C ARG A 153 7.51 16.82 -3.52
N GLN A 154 8.52 16.82 -2.67
CA GLN A 154 9.84 17.39 -2.99
C GLN A 154 10.42 16.74 -4.25
N ILE A 155 10.39 15.41 -4.35
CA ILE A 155 10.88 14.71 -5.56
C ILE A 155 10.18 15.18 -6.84
N ARG A 156 8.87 15.40 -6.79
CA ARG A 156 8.04 15.74 -7.96
C ARG A 156 8.01 17.22 -8.31
N HIS A 157 8.10 18.09 -7.30
CA HIS A 157 7.89 19.53 -7.44
C HIS A 157 9.17 20.36 -7.22
N THR A 158 10.23 19.75 -6.68
CA THR A 158 11.56 20.35 -6.58
C THR A 158 12.56 19.52 -7.40
N GLY A 159 13.62 20.15 -7.88
CA GLY A 159 14.78 19.46 -8.46
C GLY A 159 15.80 19.02 -7.39
N ASP A 160 15.63 19.48 -6.16
CA ASP A 160 16.62 19.41 -5.10
C ASP A 160 16.55 18.10 -4.30
N PRO A 161 17.60 17.74 -3.55
CA PRO A 161 17.52 16.68 -2.55
C PRO A 161 16.42 16.94 -1.52
N ILE A 162 15.87 15.86 -0.96
CA ILE A 162 14.91 15.91 0.14
C ILE A 162 15.56 16.60 1.33
N THR A 163 14.83 17.51 1.97
CA THR A 163 15.34 18.28 3.11
C THR A 163 15.82 17.38 4.25
N ALA A 164 16.85 17.85 4.96
CA ALA A 164 17.51 17.07 6.01
C ALA A 164 16.56 16.78 7.20
N ASP A 165 15.63 17.68 7.50
CA ASP A 165 14.65 17.49 8.57
C ASP A 165 13.69 16.34 8.26
N ILE A 166 13.16 16.29 7.02
CA ILE A 166 12.28 15.20 6.57
C ILE A 166 13.06 13.88 6.52
N THR A 167 14.28 13.89 5.98
CA THR A 167 15.15 12.71 5.93
C THR A 167 15.44 12.14 7.32
N ALA A 168 15.72 13.00 8.30
CA ALA A 168 15.99 12.60 9.68
C ALA A 168 14.74 12.12 10.43
N ALA A 169 13.54 12.53 10.02
CA ALA A 169 12.28 12.16 10.66
C ALA A 169 11.69 10.83 10.15
N LEU A 170 12.12 10.35 8.98
CA LEU A 170 11.68 9.06 8.43
C LEU A 170 12.23 7.90 9.27
N THR A 171 11.41 6.86 9.46
CA THR A 171 11.91 5.57 9.99
C THR A 171 13.02 5.01 9.09
N ALA A 172 13.90 4.19 9.67
CA ALA A 172 15.01 3.57 8.94
C ALA A 172 14.54 2.82 7.69
N GLY A 173 13.42 2.08 7.76
CA GLY A 173 12.86 1.37 6.63
C GLY A 173 12.34 2.29 5.52
N ASN A 174 11.61 3.34 5.89
CA ASN A 174 11.14 4.34 4.93
C ASN A 174 12.30 5.08 4.27
N ARG A 175 13.30 5.49 5.04
CA ARG A 175 14.51 6.15 4.53
C ARG A 175 15.28 5.23 3.58
N TRP A 176 15.42 3.95 3.92
CA TRP A 176 16.06 2.95 3.05
C TRP A 176 15.31 2.78 1.72
N LEU A 177 13.97 2.63 1.75
CA LEU A 177 13.15 2.51 0.54
C LEU A 177 13.28 3.74 -0.36
N MET A 178 13.25 4.94 0.23
CA MET A 178 13.41 6.20 -0.50
C MET A 178 14.80 6.29 -1.15
N ALA A 179 15.86 5.91 -0.43
CA ALA A 179 17.23 5.91 -0.95
C ALA A 179 17.45 4.89 -2.07
N ALA A 180 16.86 3.71 -1.96
CA ALA A 180 16.91 2.71 -3.02
C ALA A 180 16.19 3.18 -4.29
N ARG A 181 15.08 3.91 -4.13
CA ARG A 181 14.25 4.38 -5.26
C ARG A 181 14.75 5.67 -5.89
N TRP A 182 15.29 6.60 -5.09
CA TRP A 182 15.76 7.92 -5.53
C TRP A 182 17.13 8.25 -4.89
N PRO A 183 18.20 7.54 -5.27
CA PRO A 183 19.52 7.65 -4.63
C PRO A 183 20.11 9.06 -4.67
N ASP A 184 19.84 9.82 -5.75
CA ASP A 184 20.35 11.19 -5.90
C ASP A 184 19.50 12.24 -5.14
N ARG A 185 18.36 11.82 -4.59
CA ARG A 185 17.41 12.72 -3.92
C ARG A 185 17.43 12.58 -2.41
N ILE A 186 18.02 11.54 -1.84
CA ILE A 186 18.13 11.35 -0.40
C ILE A 186 19.48 10.71 -0.08
N GLY A 187 20.23 11.33 0.84
CA GLY A 187 21.53 10.81 1.24
C GLY A 187 21.40 9.38 1.77
N ALA A 188 22.31 8.51 1.34
CA ALA A 188 22.30 7.07 1.68
C ALA A 188 22.09 6.86 3.20
N PRO A 189 21.29 5.84 3.59
CA PRO A 189 20.94 5.56 4.98
C PRO A 189 22.17 5.45 5.89
#